data_AF-A0A3D4BT99-F1
#
_entry.id   AF-A0A3D4BT99-F1
#
_cell.length_a   1.000
_cell.length_b   1.000
_cell.length_c   1.000
_cell.angle_alpha   90.00
_cell.angle_beta   90.00
_cell.angle_gamma   90.00
#
_symmetry.space_group_name_H-M   'P 1'
#
loop_
_entity.id
_entity.type
_entity.pdbx_description
1 polymer ?
#
loop_
_entity_poly.entity_id
_entity_poly.type
_entity_poly.pdbx_seq_one_letter_code
_entity_poly.pdbx_strand_id
1 'polypeptide(L)'
;YPRDEDNGGTTYRIKRVDVNVMLSKQKVGKKLEFDVLTDEEERSIFLLGVNQLLPLEQNSIEDNSDLLRMNGRKIFPGQQWDLTGEPTKMKLSATGSVESTGPCPDLKNYRLTLSGTKYFLPVNQNITEELNDNGQCGMPEIYWFGDLNGDDVPEMIFVSVYEDRNRFTLFVSDPTLDNALVVKKAHWTVDKCY
;
A
#
# COMPACT_ATOMS: atom_id res chain seq x y z
N TYR A 1 0.66 -14.00 12.84
CA TYR A 1 -0.02 -12.74 13.16
C TYR A 1 -0.89 -12.98 14.37
N PRO A 2 -0.49 -12.60 15.58
CA PRO A 2 -1.51 -12.45 16.60
C PRO A 2 -2.40 -11.30 16.14
N ARG A 3 -3.70 -11.59 16.04
CA ARG A 3 -4.72 -10.54 16.05
C ARG A 3 -4.44 -9.66 17.26
N ASP A 4 -4.78 -8.38 17.20
CA ASP A 4 -4.85 -7.58 18.42
C ASP A 4 -5.98 -8.18 19.29
N GLU A 5 -5.62 -9.14 20.15
CA GLU A 5 -6.57 -9.90 20.98
C GLU A 5 -7.28 -8.95 21.96
N ASP A 6 -6.65 -7.82 22.29
CA ASP A 6 -7.19 -6.79 23.15
C ASP A 6 -8.33 -5.99 22.49
N ASN A 7 -8.39 -5.95 21.15
CA ASN A 7 -9.43 -5.26 20.36
C ASN A 7 -10.30 -6.21 19.52
N GLY A 8 -10.35 -7.50 19.86
CA GLY A 8 -11.16 -8.47 19.12
C GLY A 8 -10.65 -8.79 17.71
N GLY A 9 -9.43 -8.35 17.37
CA GLY A 9 -8.71 -8.71 16.15
C GLY A 9 -9.19 -8.05 14.86
N THR A 10 -9.89 -6.91 14.94
CA THR A 10 -10.38 -6.16 13.77
C THR A 10 -9.46 -5.01 13.35
N THR A 11 -8.39 -4.76 14.10
CA THR A 11 -7.49 -3.63 13.89
C THR A 11 -6.02 -4.05 13.94
N TYR A 12 -5.19 -3.33 13.21
CA TYR A 12 -3.73 -3.37 13.36
C TYR A 12 -3.31 -2.45 14.50
N ARG A 13 -2.44 -2.97 15.36
CA ARG A 13 -1.72 -2.18 16.35
C ARG A 13 -0.53 -1.49 15.69
N ILE A 14 -0.53 -0.16 15.67
CA ILE A 14 0.67 0.61 15.33
C ILE A 14 1.49 0.77 16.60
N LYS A 15 2.72 0.28 16.60
CA LYS A 15 3.65 0.43 17.73
C LYS A 15 4.90 1.17 17.27
N ARG A 16 5.37 2.10 18.10
CA ARG A 16 6.70 2.68 17.92
C ARG A 16 7.74 1.61 18.23
N VAL A 17 8.63 1.37 17.29
CA VAL A 17 9.71 0.39 17.43
C VAL A 17 11.04 1.13 17.40
N ASP A 18 11.89 0.85 18.38
CA ASP A 18 13.27 1.34 18.36
C ASP A 18 14.12 0.41 17.50
N VAL A 19 14.73 0.98 16.46
CA VAL A 19 15.55 0.25 15.49
C VAL A 19 17.03 0.53 15.70
N ASN A 20 17.82 -0.53 15.82
CA ASN A 20 19.27 -0.48 15.85
C ASN A 20 19.84 -0.90 14.51
N VAL A 21 20.59 -0.01 13.87
CA VAL A 21 21.28 -0.30 12.61
C VAL A 21 22.72 -0.67 12.92
N MET A 22 23.11 -1.91 12.63
CA MET A 22 24.46 -2.40 12.88
C MET A 22 25.12 -2.86 11.59
N LEU A 23 26.44 -2.74 11.48
CA LEU A 23 27.17 -3.31 10.36
C LEU A 23 26.96 -4.83 10.31
N SER A 24 26.50 -5.34 9.17
CA SER A 24 26.18 -6.75 9.02
C SER A 24 27.42 -7.60 9.19
N LYS A 25 27.30 -8.64 10.01
CA LYS A 25 28.39 -9.61 10.26
C LYS A 25 28.48 -10.65 9.14
N GLN A 26 27.39 -10.85 8.40
CA GLN A 26 27.33 -11.74 7.25
C GLN A 26 27.39 -10.90 5.98
N LYS A 27 28.45 -11.09 5.20
CA LYS A 27 28.67 -10.33 3.98
C LYS A 27 28.08 -11.10 2.81
N VAL A 28 26.92 -10.68 2.32
CA VAL A 28 26.23 -11.33 1.20
C VAL A 28 26.68 -10.72 -0.13
N GLY A 29 27.14 -9.47 -0.13
CA GLY A 29 27.57 -8.74 -1.31
C GLY A 29 28.92 -8.03 -1.17
N LYS A 30 29.24 -7.19 -2.17
CA LYS A 30 30.53 -6.48 -2.24
C LYS A 30 30.52 -5.12 -1.54
N LYS A 31 29.35 -4.63 -1.10
CA LYS A 31 29.15 -3.32 -0.49
C LYS A 31 29.10 -3.41 1.05
N LEU A 32 29.03 -2.26 1.70
CA LEU A 32 28.68 -2.16 3.12
C LEU A 32 27.21 -2.57 3.29
N GLU A 33 26.96 -3.52 4.18
CA GLU A 33 25.64 -4.07 4.47
C GLU A 33 25.34 -3.83 5.94
N PHE A 34 24.08 -3.52 6.27
CA PHE A 34 23.66 -3.24 7.62
C PHE A 34 22.47 -4.12 7.97
N ASP A 35 22.52 -4.70 9.17
CA ASP A 35 21.40 -5.41 9.76
C ASP A 35 20.56 -4.41 10.56
N VAL A 36 19.24 -4.43 10.34
CA VAL A 36 18.29 -3.68 11.16
C VAL A 36 17.73 -4.63 12.20
N LEU A 37 17.99 -4.33 13.47
CA LEU A 37 17.50 -5.10 14.61
C LEU A 37 16.47 -4.29 15.39
N THR A 38 15.45 -4.98 15.88
CA THR A 38 14.46 -4.47 16.83
C THR A 38 14.62 -5.23 18.14
N ASP A 39 14.38 -4.57 19.26
CA ASP A 39 14.28 -5.21 20.58
C ASP A 39 12.90 -5.86 20.83
N GLU A 40 11.93 -5.55 19.96
CA GLU A 40 10.60 -6.14 19.95
C GLU A 40 10.61 -7.63 19.55
N GLU A 41 9.94 -8.48 20.34
CA GLU A 41 9.74 -9.90 20.03
C GLU A 41 8.78 -10.11 18.85
N GLU A 42 7.86 -9.16 18.63
CA GLU A 42 6.89 -9.20 17.56
C GLU A 42 7.50 -8.75 16.22
N ARG A 43 7.18 -9.47 15.14
CA ARG A 43 7.64 -9.11 13.79
C ARG A 43 6.66 -8.13 13.13
N SER A 44 7.15 -6.97 12.73
CA SER A 44 6.38 -5.98 11.95
C SER A 44 6.18 -6.43 10.50
N ILE A 45 5.02 -6.10 9.91
CA ILE A 45 4.76 -6.29 8.46
C ILE A 45 5.59 -5.29 7.66
N PHE A 46 5.58 -4.04 8.10
CA PHE A 46 6.32 -2.93 7.54
C PHE A 46 6.93 -2.11 8.66
N LEU A 47 8.10 -1.53 8.37
CA LEU A 47 8.67 -0.44 9.16
C LEU A 47 8.59 0.81 8.30
N LEU A 48 7.80 1.78 8.73
CA LEU A 48 7.62 3.05 8.05
C LEU A 48 8.42 4.12 8.80
N GLY A 49 9.48 4.63 8.16
CA GLY A 49 10.25 5.75 8.68
C GLY A 49 9.50 7.06 8.42
N VAL A 50 9.08 7.72 9.49
CA VAL A 50 8.42 9.04 9.43
C VAL A 50 9.33 10.11 10.02
N ASN A 51 9.34 11.30 9.42
CA ASN A 51 10.10 12.46 9.89
C ASN A 51 9.31 13.35 10.87
N GLN A 52 8.13 12.90 11.28
CA GLN A 52 7.24 13.57 12.21
C GLN A 52 6.66 12.56 13.21
N LEU A 53 6.28 13.05 14.40
CA LEU A 53 5.55 12.23 15.36
C LEU A 53 4.13 12.02 14.85
N LEU A 54 3.73 10.76 14.68
CA LEU A 54 2.34 10.41 14.40
C LEU A 54 1.58 10.24 15.73
N PRO A 55 0.32 10.69 15.83
CA PRO A 55 -0.52 10.50 17.01
C PRO A 55 -1.04 9.04 17.08
N LEU A 56 -0.12 8.09 17.26
CA LEU A 56 -0.39 6.65 17.14
C LEU A 56 -1.35 6.09 18.21
N GLU A 57 -1.41 6.70 19.39
CA GLU A 57 -2.27 6.23 20.49
C GLU A 57 -3.77 6.36 20.20
N GLN A 58 -4.15 7.14 19.19
CA GLN A 58 -5.55 7.41 18.83
C GLN A 58 -5.98 6.73 17.53
N ASN A 59 -5.04 6.19 16.75
CA ASN A 59 -5.31 5.63 15.43
C ASN A 59 -5.28 4.09 15.48
N SER A 60 -6.46 3.48 15.63
CA SER A 60 -6.65 2.06 15.34
C SER A 60 -6.89 1.90 13.84
N ILE A 61 -5.94 1.29 13.11
CA ILE A 61 -6.13 1.03 11.68
C ILE A 61 -6.96 -0.23 11.53
N GLU A 62 -8.05 -0.19 10.77
CA GLU A 62 -8.83 -1.40 10.46
C GLU A 62 -7.99 -2.44 9.70
N ASP A 63 -8.11 -3.71 10.07
CA ASP A 63 -7.48 -4.80 9.35
C ASP A 63 -8.27 -5.19 8.10
N ASN A 64 -7.85 -4.64 6.97
CA ASN A 64 -8.43 -4.94 5.65
C ASN A 64 -7.95 -6.27 5.03
N SER A 65 -7.15 -7.10 5.71
CA SER A 65 -6.59 -8.33 5.11
C SER A 65 -7.64 -9.33 4.67
N ASP A 66 -8.71 -9.54 5.46
CA ASP A 66 -9.78 -10.46 5.08
C ASP A 66 -10.60 -9.93 3.89
N LEU A 67 -10.83 -8.62 3.84
CA LEU A 67 -11.48 -7.96 2.70
C LEU A 67 -10.65 -8.17 1.41
N LEU A 68 -9.34 -7.93 1.47
CA LEU A 68 -8.41 -8.15 0.36
C LEU A 68 -8.33 -9.62 -0.07
N ARG A 69 -8.51 -10.55 0.88
CA ARG A 69 -8.56 -11.99 0.59
C ARG A 69 -9.85 -12.39 -0.11
N MET A 70 -10.99 -11.83 0.30
CA MET A 70 -12.31 -12.15 -0.26
C MET A 70 -12.54 -11.52 -1.63
N ASN A 71 -12.17 -10.24 -1.79
CA ASN A 71 -12.37 -9.51 -3.04
C ASN A 71 -11.31 -9.81 -4.11
N GLY A 72 -10.24 -10.51 -3.73
CA GLY A 72 -8.99 -10.57 -4.49
C GLY A 72 -8.23 -9.25 -4.39
N ARG A 73 -6.98 -9.21 -4.84
CA ARG A 73 -6.12 -8.01 -4.75
C ARG A 73 -5.98 -7.23 -6.07
N LYS A 74 -6.49 -7.79 -7.16
CA LYS A 74 -6.46 -7.21 -8.50
C LYS A 74 -7.77 -6.49 -8.79
N ILE A 75 -7.69 -5.35 -9.47
CA ILE A 75 -8.85 -4.59 -9.90
C ILE A 75 -8.89 -4.63 -11.42
N PHE A 76 -9.81 -5.41 -11.96
CA PHE A 76 -9.98 -5.60 -13.40
C PHE A 76 -10.69 -4.41 -14.04
N PRO A 77 -10.45 -4.12 -15.34
CA PRO A 77 -11.19 -3.07 -16.04
C PRO A 77 -12.71 -3.21 -15.87
N GLY A 78 -13.37 -2.10 -15.52
CA GLY A 78 -14.81 -2.04 -15.22
C GLY A 78 -15.15 -2.29 -13.74
N GLN A 79 -14.17 -2.64 -12.89
CA GLN A 79 -14.37 -2.77 -11.45
C GLN A 79 -14.09 -1.47 -10.71
N GLN A 80 -14.78 -1.32 -9.58
CA GLN A 80 -14.62 -0.24 -8.62
C GLN A 80 -14.71 -0.82 -7.21
N TRP A 81 -13.83 -0.35 -6.34
CA TRP A 81 -13.85 -0.63 -4.92
C TRP A 81 -14.10 0.66 -4.15
N ASP A 82 -14.94 0.60 -3.14
CA ASP A 82 -15.08 1.67 -2.15
C ASP A 82 -14.06 1.41 -1.04
N LEU A 83 -13.07 2.30 -0.91
CA LEU A 83 -11.99 2.18 0.08
C LEU A 83 -12.37 2.81 1.41
N THR A 84 -13.14 3.90 1.40
CA THR A 84 -13.63 4.57 2.61
C THR A 84 -15.08 5.04 2.49
N GLY A 85 -15.73 5.21 3.64
CA GLY A 85 -17.02 5.89 3.78
C GLY A 85 -16.89 7.41 3.84
N GLU A 86 -17.91 8.09 4.39
CA GLU A 86 -17.84 9.52 4.68
C GLU A 86 -16.70 9.83 5.68
N PRO A 87 -16.03 11.00 5.57
CA PRO A 87 -16.33 12.11 4.65
C PRO A 87 -15.65 11.99 3.27
N THR A 88 -14.59 11.19 3.16
CA THR A 88 -13.76 11.14 1.95
C THR A 88 -14.45 10.39 0.80
N LYS A 89 -15.21 9.34 1.09
CA LYS A 89 -15.84 8.44 0.10
C LYS A 89 -14.86 8.01 -0.99
N MET A 90 -13.67 7.58 -0.58
CA MET A 90 -12.61 7.25 -1.52
C MET A 90 -12.95 5.96 -2.26
N LYS A 91 -12.76 5.97 -3.58
CA LYS A 91 -13.01 4.84 -4.47
C LYS A 91 -11.80 4.62 -5.36
N LEU A 92 -11.52 3.35 -5.63
CA LEU A 92 -10.49 2.92 -6.56
C LEU A 92 -11.15 2.19 -7.72
N SER A 93 -10.95 2.69 -8.94
CA SER A 93 -11.56 2.13 -10.15
C SER A 93 -10.50 1.80 -11.19
N ALA A 94 -10.76 0.77 -11.99
CA ALA A 94 -9.91 0.41 -13.11
C ALA A 94 -10.68 0.51 -14.43
N THR A 95 -10.03 1.07 -15.45
CA THR A 95 -10.52 1.14 -16.82
C THR A 95 -9.48 0.53 -17.76
N GLY A 96 -9.89 0.13 -18.96
CA GLY A 96 -9.02 -0.52 -19.94
C GLY A 96 -9.78 -1.54 -20.77
N SER A 97 -9.08 -2.25 -21.65
CA SER A 97 -9.62 -3.31 -22.49
C SER A 97 -8.94 -4.64 -22.17
N VAL A 98 -9.73 -5.72 -22.18
CA VAL A 98 -9.26 -7.09 -21.96
C VAL A 98 -9.23 -7.80 -23.32
N GLU A 99 -8.05 -8.25 -23.75
CA GLU A 99 -7.86 -8.89 -25.06
C GLU A 99 -7.82 -10.42 -24.98
N SER A 100 -7.48 -10.97 -23.80
CA SER A 100 -7.44 -12.41 -23.56
C SER A 100 -8.03 -12.77 -22.19
N THR A 101 -8.52 -13.99 -22.06
CA THR A 101 -9.08 -14.51 -20.82
C THR A 101 -8.05 -15.35 -20.07
N GLY A 102 -7.98 -15.20 -18.75
CA GLY A 102 -7.10 -16.01 -17.90
C GLY A 102 -6.76 -15.30 -16.58
N PRO A 103 -5.93 -15.92 -15.73
CA PRO A 103 -5.48 -15.32 -14.46
C PRO A 103 -4.52 -14.13 -14.65
N CYS A 104 -3.96 -13.99 -15.85
CA CYS A 104 -3.06 -12.92 -16.28
C CYS A 104 -3.52 -12.47 -17.68
N PRO A 105 -4.63 -11.73 -17.78
CA PRO A 105 -5.18 -11.33 -19.07
C PRO A 105 -4.28 -10.29 -19.75
N ASP A 106 -4.27 -10.29 -21.07
CA ASP A 106 -3.65 -9.22 -21.85
C ASP A 106 -4.52 -7.96 -21.78
N LEU A 107 -3.95 -6.89 -21.22
CA LEU A 107 -4.66 -5.63 -21.00
C LEU A 107 -4.11 -4.54 -21.91
N LYS A 108 -5.01 -3.74 -22.47
CA LYS A 108 -4.66 -2.49 -23.17
C LYS A 108 -5.24 -1.29 -22.48
N ASN A 109 -4.47 -0.21 -22.46
CA ASN A 109 -4.85 1.09 -21.90
C ASN A 109 -5.37 0.96 -20.47
N TYR A 110 -4.77 0.07 -19.67
CA TYR A 110 -5.14 -0.11 -18.28
C TYR A 110 -4.86 1.18 -17.52
N ARG A 111 -5.86 1.65 -16.76
CA ARG A 111 -5.77 2.88 -15.97
C ARG A 111 -6.47 2.69 -14.63
N LEU A 112 -5.73 2.91 -13.55
CA LEU A 112 -6.22 3.02 -12.17
C LEU A 112 -6.52 4.47 -11.83
N THR A 113 -7.69 4.69 -11.24
CA THR A 113 -8.17 6.02 -10.90
C THR A 113 -8.76 6.00 -9.50
N LEU A 114 -8.24 6.90 -8.68
CA LEU A 114 -8.78 7.23 -7.37
C LEU A 114 -9.78 8.37 -7.51
N SER A 115 -10.93 8.25 -6.88
CA SER A 115 -11.91 9.32 -6.79
C SER A 115 -12.42 9.47 -5.37
N GLY A 116 -12.71 10.67 -4.93
CA GLY A 116 -13.22 10.92 -3.59
C GLY A 116 -13.48 12.40 -3.38
N THR A 117 -13.60 12.78 -2.12
CA THR A 117 -13.77 14.17 -1.69
C THR A 117 -12.61 14.56 -0.81
N LYS A 118 -12.00 15.71 -1.09
CA LYS A 118 -10.97 16.32 -0.23
C LYS A 118 -11.35 17.77 0.00
N TYR A 119 -11.41 18.20 1.25
CA TYR A 119 -11.85 19.55 1.63
C TYR A 119 -13.16 19.98 0.94
N PHE A 120 -14.15 19.08 0.91
CA PHE A 120 -15.46 19.27 0.26
C PHE A 120 -15.45 19.40 -1.27
N LEU A 121 -14.30 19.20 -1.92
CA LEU A 121 -14.16 19.22 -3.37
C LEU A 121 -13.98 17.80 -3.92
N PRO A 122 -14.65 17.45 -5.03
CA PRO A 122 -14.44 16.17 -5.68
C PRO A 122 -13.04 16.13 -6.31
N VAL A 123 -12.29 15.06 -6.02
CA VAL A 123 -10.98 14.79 -6.60
C VAL A 123 -11.06 13.54 -7.44
N ASN A 124 -10.44 13.58 -8.61
CA ASN A 124 -10.27 12.43 -9.49
C ASN A 124 -8.81 12.39 -9.96
N GLN A 125 -8.10 11.33 -9.57
CA GLN A 125 -6.66 11.21 -9.70
C GLN A 125 -6.31 9.90 -10.42
N ASN A 126 -5.65 10.02 -11.57
CA ASN A 126 -5.02 8.89 -12.23
C ASN A 126 -3.67 8.57 -11.57
N ILE A 127 -3.55 7.39 -10.96
CA ILE A 127 -2.30 6.95 -10.29
C ILE A 127 -1.47 5.96 -11.14
N THR A 128 -1.94 5.63 -12.34
CA THR A 128 -1.32 4.60 -13.19
C THR A 128 0.13 4.92 -13.54
N GLU A 129 0.41 6.19 -13.85
CA GLU A 129 1.76 6.62 -14.26
C GLU A 129 2.76 6.53 -13.10
N GLU A 130 2.28 6.68 -11.87
CA GLU A 130 3.11 6.64 -10.67
C GLU A 130 3.51 5.21 -10.28
N LEU A 131 2.73 4.21 -10.72
CA LEU A 131 2.94 2.79 -10.43
C LEU A 131 4.09 2.15 -11.23
N ASN A 132 4.73 2.89 -12.15
CA ASN A 132 5.92 2.50 -12.91
C ASN A 132 5.95 1.00 -13.28
N ASP A 133 5.22 0.66 -14.34
CA ASP A 133 5.04 -0.69 -14.87
C ASP A 133 4.18 -1.61 -13.97
N ASN A 134 3.07 -2.09 -14.54
CA ASN A 134 1.95 -2.68 -13.81
C ASN A 134 2.15 -4.18 -13.52
N GLY A 135 3.39 -4.63 -13.45
CA GLY A 135 3.72 -6.05 -13.30
C GLY A 135 3.50 -6.86 -14.58
N GLN A 136 3.77 -8.16 -14.50
CA GLN A 136 3.72 -9.08 -15.63
C GLN A 136 2.35 -9.15 -16.32
N CYS A 137 1.26 -8.95 -15.56
CA CYS A 137 -0.10 -8.99 -16.09
C CYS A 137 -0.66 -7.62 -16.46
N GLY A 138 0.15 -6.56 -16.43
CA GLY A 138 -0.30 -5.21 -16.77
C GLY A 138 -1.29 -4.59 -15.77
N MET A 139 -1.44 -5.18 -14.57
CA MET A 139 -2.27 -4.68 -13.47
C MET A 139 -1.60 -4.90 -12.11
N PRO A 140 -1.39 -3.85 -11.30
CA PRO A 140 -0.85 -3.98 -9.97
C PRO A 140 -1.91 -4.45 -8.97
N GLU A 141 -1.45 -5.03 -7.87
CA GLU A 141 -2.27 -5.52 -6.77
C GLU A 141 -2.24 -4.55 -5.59
N ILE A 142 -3.37 -4.38 -4.91
CA ILE A 142 -3.36 -3.70 -3.62
C ILE A 142 -2.83 -4.65 -2.53
N TYR A 143 -1.71 -4.27 -1.93
CA TYR A 143 -1.06 -5.06 -0.89
C TYR A 143 -1.64 -4.74 0.49
N TRP A 144 -1.81 -3.44 0.76
CA TRP A 144 -2.29 -2.94 2.04
C TRP A 144 -2.87 -1.53 1.85
N PHE A 145 -3.85 -1.17 2.68
CA PHE A 145 -4.32 0.21 2.81
C PHE A 145 -4.90 0.46 4.19
N GLY A 146 -4.81 1.71 4.64
CA GLY A 146 -5.32 2.16 5.94
C GLY A 146 -4.90 3.61 6.22
N ASP A 147 -5.66 4.30 7.06
CA ASP A 147 -5.36 5.68 7.46
C ASP A 147 -4.30 5.70 8.56
N LEU A 148 -3.07 6.08 8.21
CA LEU A 148 -1.94 6.14 9.14
C LEU A 148 -1.86 7.48 9.88
N ASN A 149 -2.31 8.56 9.25
CA ASN A 149 -2.10 9.92 9.76
C ASN A 149 -3.36 10.56 10.38
N GLY A 150 -4.52 9.90 10.26
CA GLY A 150 -5.79 10.31 10.84
C GLY A 150 -6.50 11.40 10.04
N ASP A 151 -6.28 11.50 8.72
CA ASP A 151 -6.90 12.51 7.86
C ASP A 151 -8.09 11.99 7.03
N ASP A 152 -8.61 10.81 7.37
CA ASP A 152 -9.70 10.11 6.67
C ASP A 152 -9.35 9.69 5.22
N VAL A 153 -8.09 9.85 4.78
CA VAL A 153 -7.60 9.42 3.47
C VAL A 153 -6.58 8.29 3.66
N PRO A 154 -6.90 7.05 3.24
CA PRO A 154 -6.01 5.93 3.47
C PRO A 154 -4.72 6.03 2.67
N GLU A 155 -3.60 5.77 3.34
CA GLU A 155 -2.36 5.34 2.69
C GLU A 155 -2.58 4.01 1.99
N MET A 156 -1.85 3.80 0.88
CA MET A 156 -1.96 2.57 0.09
C MET A 156 -0.59 2.07 -0.33
N ILE A 157 -0.40 0.76 -0.25
CA ILE A 157 0.73 0.07 -0.83
C ILE A 157 0.21 -0.80 -1.98
N PHE A 158 0.70 -0.53 -3.18
CA PHE A 158 0.51 -1.38 -4.34
C PHE A 158 1.73 -2.26 -4.56
N VAL A 159 1.52 -3.45 -5.13
CA VAL A 159 2.56 -4.37 -5.58
C VAL A 159 2.37 -4.74 -7.04
N SER A 160 3.38 -4.46 -7.86
CA SER A 160 3.51 -4.99 -9.22
C SER A 160 4.33 -6.27 -9.16
N VAL A 161 3.71 -7.40 -9.52
CA VAL A 161 4.32 -8.73 -9.43
C VAL A 161 4.96 -9.10 -10.77
N TYR A 162 6.20 -9.56 -10.73
CA TYR A 162 6.95 -10.13 -11.86
C TYR A 162 7.42 -11.55 -11.52
N GLU A 163 7.97 -12.26 -12.50
CA GLU A 163 8.52 -13.60 -12.28
C GLU A 163 9.69 -13.57 -11.27
N ASP A 164 10.62 -12.64 -11.43
CA ASP A 164 11.87 -12.55 -10.68
C ASP A 164 11.81 -11.61 -9.46
N ARG A 165 10.80 -10.75 -9.37
CA ARG A 165 10.74 -9.70 -8.34
C ARG A 165 9.33 -9.18 -8.08
N ASN A 166 9.17 -8.49 -6.96
CA ASN A 166 7.99 -7.69 -6.63
C ASN A 166 8.40 -6.22 -6.48
N ARG A 167 7.65 -5.31 -7.09
CA ARG A 167 7.86 -3.87 -6.94
C ARG A 167 6.72 -3.27 -6.13
N PHE A 168 7.04 -2.65 -5.02
CA PHE A 168 6.08 -1.98 -4.16
C PHE A 168 6.10 -0.48 -4.38
N THR A 169 4.94 0.16 -4.29
CA THR A 169 4.77 1.61 -4.35
C THR A 169 3.87 2.07 -3.21
N LEU A 170 4.35 3.02 -2.41
CA LEU A 170 3.61 3.63 -1.31
C LEU A 170 3.06 5.00 -1.73
N PHE A 171 1.75 5.13 -1.56
CA PHE A 171 1.01 6.38 -1.68
C PHE A 171 0.58 6.85 -0.28
N VAL A 172 0.75 8.14 -0.03
CA VAL A 172 0.41 8.78 1.25
C VAL A 172 -0.42 10.01 0.98
N SER A 173 -1.42 10.27 1.82
CA SER A 173 -2.18 11.51 1.73
C SER A 173 -1.27 12.72 1.98
N ASP A 174 -1.52 13.79 1.24
CA ASP A 174 -0.76 15.03 1.38
C ASP A 174 -1.74 16.19 1.60
N PRO A 175 -1.93 16.66 2.84
CA PRO A 175 -2.93 17.67 3.15
C PRO A 175 -2.64 19.03 2.50
N THR A 176 -1.46 19.22 1.92
CA THR A 176 -1.10 20.47 1.23
C THR A 176 -1.55 20.53 -0.23
N LEU A 177 -2.08 19.43 -0.77
CA LEU A 177 -2.50 19.31 -2.17
C LEU A 177 -4.01 19.10 -2.29
N ASP A 178 -4.73 20.11 -2.78
CA ASP A 178 -6.19 20.04 -2.90
C ASP A 178 -6.68 19.23 -4.11
N ASN A 179 -5.81 19.05 -5.12
CA ASN A 179 -6.15 18.39 -6.39
C ASN A 179 -5.75 16.90 -6.46
N ALA A 180 -5.20 16.35 -5.37
CA ALA A 180 -4.76 14.97 -5.28
C ALA A 180 -5.19 14.38 -3.94
N LEU A 181 -5.66 13.13 -3.94
CA LEU A 181 -5.97 12.42 -2.71
C LEU A 181 -4.67 12.00 -2.03
N VAL A 182 -3.77 11.42 -2.81
CA VAL A 182 -2.50 10.88 -2.34
C VAL A 182 -1.36 11.27 -3.28
N VAL A 183 -0.12 11.10 -2.82
CA VAL A 183 1.07 11.22 -3.66
C VAL A 183 1.98 10.03 -3.44
N LYS A 184 2.69 9.63 -4.48
CA LYS A 184 3.75 8.63 -4.35
C LYS A 184 4.86 9.14 -3.45
N LYS A 185 5.09 8.49 -2.31
CA LYS A 185 6.20 8.84 -1.39
C LYS A 185 7.40 7.91 -1.51
N ALA A 186 7.19 6.63 -1.81
CA ALA A 186 8.28 5.67 -1.92
C ALA A 186 7.98 4.56 -2.93
N HIS A 187 9.04 3.91 -3.42
CA HIS A 187 8.95 2.64 -4.11
C HIS A 187 10.19 1.78 -3.80
N TRP A 188 10.02 0.47 -3.74
CA TRP A 188 11.11 -0.48 -3.50
C TRP A 188 10.88 -1.78 -4.24
N THR A 189 11.94 -2.56 -4.41
CA THR A 189 11.90 -3.84 -5.10
C THR A 189 12.40 -4.93 -4.17
N VAL A 190 11.69 -6.05 -4.15
CA VAL A 190 12.08 -7.27 -3.44
C VAL A 190 12.27 -8.34 -4.48
N ASP A 191 13.51 -8.77 -4.68
CA ASP A 191 13.83 -9.87 -5.58
C ASP A 191 13.34 -11.19 -4.97
N LYS A 192 12.79 -12.06 -5.82
CA LYS A 192 12.39 -13.41 -5.41
C LYS A 192 13.65 -14.26 -5.39
N CYS A 193 14.16 -14.54 -4.21
CA CYS A 193 15.23 -15.51 -4.04
C CYS A 193 14.68 -16.91 -4.37
N TYR A 194 15.19 -17.50 -5.45
CA TYR A 194 14.96 -18.91 -5.82
C TYR A 194 16.09 -19.80 -5.29
#